data_AF-A0A2I1BUA2-F1
#
_entry.id   AF-A0A2I1BUA2-F1
#
_cell.length_a   1.000
_cell.length_b   1.000
_cell.length_c   1.000
_cell.angle_alpha   90.00
_cell.angle_beta   90.00
_cell.angle_gamma   90.00
#
_symmetry.space_group_name_H-M   'P 1'
#
loop_
_entity.id
_entity.type
_entity.pdbx_description
1 polymer ?
#
loop_
_entity_poly.entity_id
_entity_poly.type
_entity_poly.pdbx_seq_one_letter_code
_entity_poly.pdbx_strand_id
1 'polypeptide(L)'
;MAQTDPNPTSESDSTLLRRKPKSTRSQGITSHRAGIAWSWFLITVPISALTAVFLVLVFHYRLTHGDPPFPNLRLPSAEDEKNVFYVNLSSSVILFSTSWASSVAPMLSGFVLVLASFPIARRLSRDIQRGRADRLPTPYQLALTLKFIDGSLLGAMWNWICYLLSWNKGGERQTPPLRAASAVAVLATLLGLLVTAADTWLHFTTTTVPFTRVAPITDHPDYSFGLLPQCLKGNNSVAAQRGAGPVCSVSIAATGSFLANGTASLQVMNNVSDQATVYTYVDTHKTPYTYLGVPESASLLTRDFTAKSYAARTQCELISTKCALQNVASSVKFNCSAEFAGFINSPTLQVAFFEDESMSKDLKGKVVSNYGTGNPYYFALASAVNLSGGKTPNSTEFVKSLHGVPTYVLGCNTTIYDIEYDRLNNTVTRFQPTVSNTSISNIWQTSISQTQDWFPVFQQAVGTAIFSDTAQEFAEKPALAAQERETLLVARIPAAPLVTMVVVCLLYVVCGLVLTGLAAWSARDEVPDVQARLSIAGLVADRFEEPGLRGDTDSVEKMFAEYAGKESKRIAIESVDRVGVYRYTTCQKPEGSASEW
;
A
#
# COMPACT_ATOMS: atom_id res chain seq x y z
N MET A 1 -72.57 16.60 86.63
CA MET A 1 -71.47 16.99 87.54
C MET A 1 -70.38 15.92 87.45
N ALA A 2 -69.12 16.33 87.49
CA ALA A 2 -67.87 15.61 87.16
C ALA A 2 -67.54 15.59 85.65
N GLN A 3 -66.63 16.45 85.17
CA GLN A 3 -65.15 16.38 85.18
C GLN A 3 -64.59 15.39 84.15
N THR A 4 -63.97 15.93 83.10
CA THR A 4 -63.06 15.23 82.21
C THR A 4 -62.07 16.25 81.67
N ASP A 5 -60.82 16.13 82.10
CA ASP A 5 -59.66 16.86 81.57
C ASP A 5 -59.28 16.35 80.18
N PRO A 6 -58.66 17.21 79.35
CA PRO A 6 -57.57 16.77 78.51
C PRO A 6 -56.31 17.63 78.68
N ASN A 7 -55.21 16.91 78.90
CA ASN A 7 -53.88 17.00 78.28
C ASN A 7 -53.11 18.35 78.26
N PRO A 8 -51.88 18.39 78.82
CA PRO A 8 -51.03 19.58 78.77
C PRO A 8 -50.26 19.71 77.45
N THR A 9 -50.21 20.95 77.00
CA THR A 9 -49.33 21.56 76.01
C THR A 9 -47.85 21.40 76.35
N SER A 10 -47.00 21.05 75.38
CA SER A 10 -45.56 21.30 75.45
C SER A 10 -45.17 22.40 74.45
N GLU A 11 -44.56 23.43 75.01
CA GLU A 11 -43.90 24.56 74.36
C GLU A 11 -43.00 24.15 73.18
N SER A 12 -43.06 24.93 72.10
CA SER A 12 -41.89 25.17 71.25
C SER A 12 -41.83 26.66 71.03
N ASP A 13 -41.04 27.28 71.88
CA ASP A 13 -40.74 28.68 71.95
C ASP A 13 -40.12 29.15 70.63
N SER A 14 -40.76 30.15 70.06
CA SER A 14 -40.34 30.81 68.83
C SER A 14 -39.70 32.12 69.24
N THR A 15 -38.37 32.21 69.17
CA THR A 15 -37.57 33.40 68.79
C THR A 15 -36.10 33.24 69.24
N LEU A 16 -35.21 33.97 68.54
CA LEU A 16 -33.75 34.11 68.72
C LEU A 16 -32.93 33.04 67.94
N LEU A 17 -32.21 33.33 66.85
CA LEU A 17 -31.40 34.51 66.55
C LEU A 17 -31.32 34.77 65.04
N ARG A 18 -31.85 35.94 64.62
CA ARG A 18 -31.45 36.63 63.40
C ARG A 18 -30.04 37.20 63.59
N ARG A 19 -29.01 36.37 63.39
CA ARG A 19 -27.63 36.85 63.25
C ARG A 19 -27.35 37.02 61.75
N LYS A 20 -27.29 38.27 61.27
CA LYS A 20 -26.70 38.58 59.96
C LYS A 20 -25.26 38.05 59.98
N PRO A 21 -24.87 37.10 59.09
CA PRO A 21 -23.46 36.85 58.90
C PRO A 21 -22.84 38.09 58.24
N LYS A 22 -21.74 38.55 58.82
CA LYS A 22 -20.82 39.50 58.21
C LYS A 22 -20.47 38.95 56.82
N SER A 23 -20.61 39.77 55.79
CA SER A 23 -20.20 39.47 54.41
C SER A 23 -18.69 39.27 54.38
N THR A 24 -18.24 38.06 54.70
CA THR A 24 -16.96 37.55 54.24
C THR A 24 -17.26 36.90 52.91
N ARG A 25 -16.69 37.45 51.84
CA ARG A 25 -16.78 36.91 50.48
C ARG A 25 -16.30 35.45 50.52
N SER A 26 -17.24 34.50 50.55
CA SER A 26 -16.95 33.06 50.40
C SER A 26 -16.09 32.89 49.15
N GLN A 27 -14.85 32.48 49.34
CA GLN A 27 -13.98 32.08 48.24
C GLN A 27 -14.47 30.70 47.80
N GLY A 28 -15.37 30.68 46.81
CA GLY A 28 -15.84 29.42 46.24
C GLY A 28 -14.69 28.56 45.73
N ILE A 29 -14.72 27.27 46.09
CA ILE A 29 -13.89 26.14 45.64
C ILE A 29 -13.01 26.46 44.43
N THR A 30 -11.75 26.89 44.58
CA THR A 30 -10.90 27.27 43.43
C THR A 30 -10.59 26.12 42.46
N SER A 31 -10.79 24.87 42.89
CA SER A 31 -10.54 23.63 42.13
C SER A 31 -11.42 23.45 40.88
N HIS A 32 -12.62 24.07 40.82
CA HIS A 32 -13.56 23.85 39.70
C HIS A 32 -13.02 24.30 38.34
N ARG A 33 -12.19 25.36 38.30
CA ARG A 33 -11.58 25.82 37.04
C ARG A 33 -10.56 24.82 36.50
N ALA A 34 -9.80 24.19 37.40
CA ALA A 34 -8.85 23.14 37.05
C ALA A 34 -9.59 21.89 36.54
N GLY A 35 -10.70 21.49 37.17
CA GLY A 35 -11.52 20.36 36.72
C GLY A 35 -12.16 20.57 35.34
N ILE A 36 -12.67 21.78 35.06
CA ILE A 36 -13.21 22.14 33.73
C ILE A 36 -12.09 22.13 32.69
N ALA A 37 -10.94 22.75 32.99
CA ALA A 37 -9.79 22.78 32.07
C ALA A 37 -9.25 21.37 31.78
N TRP A 38 -9.18 20.51 32.79
CA TRP A 38 -8.74 19.13 32.64
C TRP A 38 -9.70 18.29 31.79
N SER A 39 -11.01 18.41 32.05
CA SER A 39 -12.03 17.72 31.25
C SER A 39 -12.04 18.20 29.79
N TRP A 40 -11.89 19.51 29.57
CA TRP A 40 -11.73 20.07 28.23
C TRP A 40 -10.49 19.53 27.51
N PHE A 41 -9.35 19.51 28.20
CA PHE A 41 -8.08 19.01 27.65
C PHE A 41 -8.21 17.56 27.21
N LEU A 42 -8.73 16.68 28.08
CA LEU A 42 -8.90 15.26 27.78
C LEU A 42 -9.89 14.98 26.65
N ILE A 43 -10.93 15.80 26.50
CA ILE A 43 -11.91 15.63 25.42
C ILE A 43 -11.37 16.12 24.08
N THR A 44 -10.78 17.32 24.06
CA THR A 44 -10.51 18.04 22.80
C THR A 44 -9.13 17.73 22.24
N VAL A 45 -8.10 17.62 23.08
CA VAL A 45 -6.71 17.50 22.61
C VAL A 45 -6.42 16.14 21.96
N PRO A 46 -6.79 14.99 22.54
CA PRO A 46 -6.50 13.69 21.93
C PRO A 46 -7.17 13.52 20.56
N ILE A 47 -8.47 13.83 20.46
CA ILE A 47 -9.23 13.66 19.20
C ILE A 47 -8.73 14.64 18.13
N SER A 48 -8.46 15.90 18.49
CA SER A 48 -7.92 16.88 17.52
C SER A 48 -6.52 16.51 17.05
N ALA A 49 -5.64 16.06 17.95
CA ALA A 49 -4.30 15.61 17.59
C ALA A 49 -4.33 14.40 16.65
N LEU A 50 -5.14 13.38 16.96
CA LEU A 50 -5.29 12.20 16.11
C LEU A 50 -5.87 12.55 14.73
N THR A 51 -6.87 13.45 14.70
CA THR A 51 -7.46 13.93 13.43
C THR A 51 -6.43 14.70 12.60
N ALA A 52 -5.62 15.55 13.24
CA ALA A 52 -4.57 16.31 12.57
C ALA A 52 -3.48 15.39 12.02
N VAL A 53 -3.01 14.40 12.81
CA VAL A 53 -2.05 13.39 12.36
C VAL A 53 -2.59 12.62 11.15
N PHE A 54 -3.85 12.16 11.22
CA PHE A 54 -4.49 11.47 10.10
C PHE A 54 -4.53 12.33 8.83
N LEU A 55 -4.95 13.60 8.93
CA LEU A 55 -4.96 14.52 7.80
C LEU A 55 -3.56 14.77 7.23
N VAL A 56 -2.55 14.94 8.10
CA VAL A 56 -1.16 15.09 7.66
C VAL A 56 -0.69 13.83 6.92
N LEU A 57 -0.95 12.63 7.44
CA LEU A 57 -0.59 11.39 6.78
C LEU A 57 -1.20 11.28 5.38
N VAL A 58 -2.46 11.68 5.22
CA VAL A 58 -3.17 11.59 3.94
C VAL A 58 -2.69 12.65 2.96
N PHE A 59 -2.63 13.93 3.37
CA PHE A 59 -2.38 15.03 2.45
C PHE A 59 -0.90 15.28 2.19
N HIS A 60 -0.02 15.05 3.17
CA HIS A 60 1.42 15.23 2.99
C HIS A 60 2.04 14.11 2.15
N TYR A 61 1.59 12.87 2.35
CA TYR A 61 2.05 11.71 1.57
C TYR A 61 1.16 11.41 0.36
N ARG A 62 0.28 12.35 -0.03
CA ARG A 62 -0.58 12.21 -1.19
C ARG A 62 0.27 12.13 -2.45
N LEU A 63 -0.01 11.13 -3.28
CA LEU A 63 0.52 10.98 -4.61
C LEU A 63 -0.58 11.32 -5.64
N THR A 64 -0.16 11.89 -6.76
CA THR A 64 -0.97 12.11 -7.96
C THR A 64 -0.23 11.50 -9.14
N HIS A 65 -0.93 10.84 -10.06
CA HIS A 65 -0.35 10.46 -11.34
C HIS A 65 -0.03 11.76 -12.09
N GLY A 66 1.26 12.11 -12.19
CA GLY A 66 1.70 13.28 -12.94
C GLY A 66 1.55 13.05 -14.44
N ASP A 67 1.48 14.11 -15.23
CA ASP A 67 1.55 14.00 -16.69
C ASP A 67 2.92 13.44 -17.09
N PRO A 68 2.99 12.28 -17.77
CA PRO A 68 4.26 11.77 -18.24
C PRO A 68 4.83 12.74 -19.30
N PRO A 69 6.14 13.05 -19.24
CA PRO A 69 6.78 14.03 -20.11
C PRO A 69 6.80 13.60 -21.59
N PHE A 70 6.66 12.31 -21.87
CA PHE A 70 6.68 11.75 -23.21
C PHE A 70 5.35 11.04 -23.52
N PRO A 71 4.62 11.45 -24.58
CA PRO A 71 3.29 10.94 -24.87
C PRO A 71 3.29 9.47 -25.34
N ASN A 72 4.38 9.01 -25.96
CA ASN A 72 4.54 7.62 -26.40
C ASN A 72 4.84 6.65 -25.25
N LEU A 73 5.24 7.16 -24.08
CA LEU A 73 5.51 6.36 -22.88
C LEU A 73 4.34 6.39 -21.87
N ARG A 74 3.12 6.71 -22.34
CA ARG A 74 1.92 6.78 -21.49
C ARG A 74 1.40 5.39 -21.15
N LEU A 75 1.34 5.10 -19.84
CA LEU A 75 0.66 3.92 -19.33
C LEU A 75 -0.88 4.11 -19.42
N PRO A 76 -1.65 3.11 -19.88
CA PRO A 76 -3.11 3.19 -20.01
C PRO A 76 -3.86 3.45 -18.69
N SER A 77 -3.24 3.16 -17.55
CA SER A 77 -3.83 3.31 -16.21
C SER A 77 -3.48 4.62 -15.50
N ALA A 78 -2.84 5.58 -16.18
CA ALA A 78 -2.31 6.80 -15.57
C ALA A 78 -3.37 7.88 -15.24
N GLU A 79 -4.65 7.51 -15.13
CA GLU A 79 -5.70 8.45 -14.71
C GLU A 79 -6.05 8.23 -13.23
N ASP A 80 -5.92 9.29 -12.44
CA ASP A 80 -6.38 9.31 -11.06
C ASP A 80 -7.89 9.03 -11.01
N GLU A 81 -8.28 7.94 -10.35
CA GLU A 81 -9.70 7.66 -10.13
C GLU A 81 -10.37 8.81 -9.36
N LYS A 82 -11.52 9.27 -9.88
CA LYS A 82 -12.31 10.32 -9.22
C LYS A 82 -12.75 9.83 -7.84
N ASN A 83 -12.46 10.61 -6.79
CA ASN A 83 -12.74 10.32 -5.38
C ASN A 83 -11.86 9.24 -4.72
N VAL A 84 -10.63 9.06 -5.20
CA VAL A 84 -9.63 8.18 -4.57
C VAL A 84 -8.39 9.00 -4.23
N PHE A 85 -7.81 8.73 -3.05
CA PHE A 85 -6.52 9.27 -2.65
C PHE A 85 -5.50 8.13 -2.64
N TYR A 86 -4.41 8.31 -3.38
CA TYR A 86 -3.24 7.43 -3.31
C TYR A 86 -2.25 8.04 -2.34
N VAL A 87 -1.79 7.24 -1.38
CA VAL A 87 -0.91 7.71 -0.31
C VAL A 87 0.32 6.81 -0.27
N ASN A 88 1.50 7.40 -0.16
CA ASN A 88 2.77 6.68 -0.11
C ASN A 88 3.04 6.02 1.26
N LEU A 89 2.06 5.29 1.78
CA LEU A 89 2.12 4.58 3.06
C LEU A 89 1.33 3.27 2.92
N SER A 90 1.72 2.24 3.67
CA SER A 90 0.91 1.03 3.73
C SER A 90 -0.45 1.33 4.33
N SER A 91 -1.49 0.64 3.84
CA SER A 91 -2.87 0.75 4.35
C SER A 91 -2.92 0.56 5.87
N SER A 92 -2.09 -0.34 6.41
CA SER A 92 -1.98 -0.61 7.85
C SER A 92 -1.59 0.61 8.69
N VAL A 93 -0.67 1.48 8.23
CA VAL A 93 -0.22 2.66 9.01
C VAL A 93 -1.32 3.69 9.15
N ILE A 94 -2.06 3.92 8.06
CA ILE A 94 -3.15 4.90 8.01
C ILE A 94 -4.31 4.42 8.89
N LEU A 95 -4.70 3.16 8.73
CA LEU A 95 -5.76 2.52 9.52
C LEU A 95 -5.40 2.38 11.01
N PHE A 96 -4.12 2.20 11.32
CA PHE A 96 -3.68 2.22 12.71
C PHE A 96 -3.98 3.56 13.37
N SER A 97 -3.70 4.69 12.71
CA SER A 97 -3.97 6.02 13.29
C SER A 97 -5.45 6.29 13.58
N THR A 98 -6.36 5.79 12.72
CA THR A 98 -7.80 6.02 12.88
C THR A 98 -8.43 5.12 13.95
N SER A 99 -7.91 3.91 14.14
CA SER A 99 -8.41 2.98 15.17
C SER A 99 -8.18 3.49 16.61
N TRP A 100 -7.16 4.33 16.84
CA TRP A 100 -6.99 5.02 18.12
C TRP A 100 -8.08 6.07 18.36
N ALA A 101 -8.50 6.78 17.33
CA ALA A 101 -9.56 7.78 17.46
C ALA A 101 -10.91 7.12 17.81
N SER A 102 -11.22 5.99 17.18
CA SER A 102 -12.44 5.22 17.46
C SER A 102 -12.43 4.53 18.83
N SER A 103 -11.25 4.20 19.37
CA SER A 103 -11.10 3.64 20.71
C SER A 103 -11.20 4.70 21.81
N VAL A 104 -10.63 5.88 21.60
CA VAL A 104 -10.59 6.97 22.59
C VAL A 104 -11.94 7.67 22.73
N ALA A 105 -12.70 7.86 21.64
CA ALA A 105 -13.95 8.61 21.67
C ALA A 105 -15.02 8.06 22.65
N PRO A 106 -15.27 6.75 22.76
CA PRO A 106 -16.18 6.19 23.77
C PRO A 106 -15.66 6.37 25.21
N MET A 107 -14.34 6.25 25.43
CA MET A 107 -13.72 6.38 26.77
C MET A 107 -13.85 7.80 27.33
N LEU A 108 -13.96 8.80 26.47
CA LEU A 108 -14.06 10.21 26.87
C LEU A 108 -15.47 10.65 27.32
N SER A 109 -16.48 9.78 27.16
CA SER A 109 -17.89 10.08 27.50
C SER A 109 -18.11 10.47 28.97
N GLY A 110 -17.31 9.95 29.91
CA GLY A 110 -17.36 10.35 31.32
C GLY A 110 -17.00 11.82 31.54
N PHE A 111 -15.96 12.32 30.88
CA PHE A 111 -15.55 13.73 30.98
C PHE A 111 -16.59 14.67 30.36
N VAL A 112 -17.29 14.23 29.31
CA VAL A 112 -18.41 14.97 28.70
C VAL A 112 -19.52 15.18 29.74
N LEU A 113 -19.84 14.16 30.54
CA LEU A 113 -20.84 14.25 31.61
C LEU A 113 -20.37 15.09 32.80
N VAL A 114 -19.08 15.08 33.14
CA VAL A 114 -18.51 15.99 34.13
C VAL A 114 -18.72 17.45 33.71
N LEU A 115 -18.45 17.81 32.45
CA LEU A 115 -18.70 19.18 31.95
C LEU A 115 -20.20 19.52 31.99
N ALA A 116 -21.07 18.58 31.66
CA ALA A 116 -22.52 18.78 31.72
C ALA A 116 -23.07 18.89 33.15
N SER A 117 -22.35 18.39 34.16
CA SER A 117 -22.78 18.47 35.57
C SER A 117 -22.89 19.92 36.07
N PHE A 118 -22.06 20.84 35.59
CA PHE A 118 -22.07 22.26 35.96
C PHE A 118 -23.38 22.99 35.57
N PRO A 119 -23.83 22.97 34.30
CA PRO A 119 -25.12 23.57 33.94
C PRO A 119 -26.31 22.86 34.60
N ILE A 120 -26.21 21.55 34.87
CA ILE A 120 -27.25 20.79 35.61
C ILE A 120 -27.35 21.29 37.06
N ALA A 121 -26.22 21.40 37.77
CA ALA A 121 -26.16 21.91 39.14
C ALA A 121 -26.66 23.35 39.24
N ARG A 122 -26.31 24.21 38.26
CA ARG A 122 -26.83 25.58 38.18
C ARG A 122 -28.34 25.63 38.06
N ARG A 123 -28.92 24.74 37.23
CA ARG A 123 -30.37 24.67 37.05
C ARG A 123 -31.05 24.19 38.32
N LEU A 124 -30.49 23.18 38.98
CA LEU A 124 -30.99 22.65 40.24
C LEU A 124 -30.98 23.72 41.35
N SER A 125 -29.86 24.42 41.53
CA SER A 125 -29.72 25.53 42.48
C SER A 125 -30.76 26.64 42.24
N ARG A 126 -30.98 27.04 40.98
CA ARG A 126 -32.00 28.05 40.63
C ARG A 126 -33.42 27.59 40.94
N ASP A 127 -33.75 26.32 40.73
CA ASP A 127 -35.09 25.80 41.03
C ASP A 127 -35.32 25.70 42.55
N ILE A 128 -34.27 25.42 43.34
CA ILE A 128 -34.29 25.49 44.82
C ILE A 128 -34.53 26.93 45.29
N GLN A 129 -33.73 27.89 44.81
CA GLN A 129 -33.85 29.31 45.19
C GLN A 129 -35.21 29.92 44.84
N ARG A 130 -35.90 29.37 43.83
CA ARG A 130 -37.22 29.81 43.39
C ARG A 130 -38.38 29.03 44.02
N GLY A 131 -38.10 28.10 44.95
CA GLY A 131 -39.12 27.32 45.66
C GLY A 131 -39.93 26.36 44.77
N ARG A 132 -39.37 25.89 43.65
CA ARG A 132 -40.09 25.02 42.69
C ARG A 132 -39.92 23.55 43.05
N ALA A 133 -40.62 23.10 44.10
CA ALA A 133 -40.53 21.73 44.60
C ALA A 133 -40.82 20.67 43.52
N ASP A 134 -41.80 20.93 42.64
CA ASP A 134 -42.23 20.00 41.57
C ASP A 134 -41.16 19.72 40.50
N ARG A 135 -40.06 20.48 40.49
CA ARG A 135 -38.94 20.32 39.54
C ARG A 135 -37.71 19.67 40.17
N LEU A 136 -37.74 19.43 41.48
CA LEU A 136 -36.66 18.77 42.20
C LEU A 136 -36.72 17.25 41.98
N PRO A 137 -35.58 16.57 41.84
CA PRO A 137 -35.55 15.14 41.61
C PRO A 137 -36.07 14.37 42.83
N THR A 138 -36.83 13.30 42.58
CA THR A 138 -37.10 12.30 43.63
C THR A 138 -35.81 11.58 44.03
N PRO A 139 -35.75 10.89 45.18
CA PRO A 139 -34.53 10.18 45.60
C PRO A 139 -33.98 9.22 44.53
N TYR A 140 -34.86 8.52 43.82
CA TYR A 140 -34.45 7.62 42.73
C TYR A 140 -33.98 8.37 41.48
N GLN A 141 -34.65 9.47 41.09
CA GLN A 141 -34.19 10.31 39.98
C GLN A 141 -32.84 10.99 40.28
N LEU A 142 -32.60 11.38 41.54
CA LEU A 142 -31.32 11.90 41.99
C LEU A 142 -30.24 10.81 41.87
N ALA A 143 -30.52 9.58 42.34
CA ALA A 143 -29.61 8.45 42.21
C ALA A 143 -29.26 8.14 40.75
N LEU A 144 -30.22 8.18 39.83
CA LEU A 144 -29.98 8.03 38.40
C LEU A 144 -29.12 9.18 37.83
N THR A 145 -29.40 10.42 38.23
CA THR A 145 -28.63 11.60 37.79
C THR A 145 -27.18 11.52 38.25
N LEU A 146 -26.95 11.11 39.51
CA LEU A 146 -25.61 10.88 40.06
C LEU A 146 -24.88 9.74 39.31
N LYS A 147 -25.56 8.63 39.00
CA LYS A 147 -24.99 7.54 38.21
C LYS A 147 -24.51 7.98 36.82
N PHE A 148 -25.21 8.91 36.17
CA PHE A 148 -24.74 9.50 34.91
C PHE A 148 -23.51 10.38 35.13
N ILE A 149 -23.55 11.28 36.11
CA ILE A 149 -22.44 12.23 36.39
C ILE A 149 -21.15 11.50 36.78
N ASP A 150 -21.25 10.37 37.47
CA ASP A 150 -20.11 9.56 37.95
C ASP A 150 -19.44 8.73 36.83
N GLY A 151 -19.90 8.85 35.58
CA GLY A 151 -19.24 8.25 34.41
C GLY A 151 -19.66 6.81 34.08
N SER A 152 -20.60 6.21 34.82
CA SER A 152 -21.12 4.86 34.54
C SER A 152 -22.19 4.88 33.44
N LEU A 153 -21.82 5.22 32.20
CA LEU A 153 -22.77 5.46 31.10
C LEU A 153 -23.68 4.28 30.80
N LEU A 154 -23.12 3.09 30.55
CA LEU A 154 -23.91 1.92 30.09
C LEU A 154 -24.88 1.42 31.16
N GLY A 155 -24.41 1.32 32.41
CA GLY A 155 -25.23 0.93 33.55
C GLY A 155 -26.30 1.98 33.88
N ALA A 156 -25.98 3.28 33.79
CA ALA A 156 -26.93 4.36 34.00
C ALA A 156 -28.00 4.42 32.89
N MET A 157 -27.60 4.27 31.63
CA MET A 157 -28.48 4.19 30.46
C MET A 157 -29.50 3.06 30.61
N TRP A 158 -29.03 1.85 30.96
CA TRP A 158 -29.92 0.71 31.16
C TRP A 158 -30.95 0.96 32.28
N ASN A 159 -30.49 1.46 33.43
CA ASN A 159 -31.37 1.78 34.56
C ASN A 159 -32.37 2.90 34.20
N TRP A 160 -31.96 3.89 33.41
CA TRP A 160 -32.83 4.95 32.93
C TRP A 160 -33.88 4.45 31.91
N ILE A 161 -33.51 3.52 31.03
CA ILE A 161 -34.45 2.86 30.11
C ILE A 161 -35.47 2.04 30.91
N CYS A 162 -35.01 1.24 31.88
CA CYS A 162 -35.90 0.50 32.78
C CYS A 162 -36.85 1.45 33.54
N TYR A 163 -36.35 2.59 34.01
CA TYR A 163 -37.15 3.62 34.65
C TYR A 163 -38.24 4.17 33.71
N LEU A 164 -37.89 4.50 32.46
CA LEU A 164 -38.84 4.94 31.44
C LEU A 164 -39.91 3.88 31.13
N LEU A 165 -39.52 2.62 30.99
CA LEU A 165 -40.44 1.52 30.69
C LEU A 165 -41.34 1.16 31.89
N SER A 166 -40.87 1.38 33.12
CA SER A 166 -41.63 1.13 34.34
C SER A 166 -42.69 2.19 34.65
N TRP A 167 -42.74 3.29 33.86
CA TRP A 167 -43.64 4.42 34.07
C TRP A 167 -45.13 4.01 34.14
N ASN A 168 -45.55 3.00 33.38
CA ASN A 168 -46.93 2.50 33.40
C ASN A 168 -47.40 1.91 34.75
N LYS A 169 -46.50 1.77 35.74
CA LYS A 169 -46.82 1.29 37.10
C LYS A 169 -46.94 2.41 38.14
N GLY A 170 -47.14 3.66 37.73
CA GLY A 170 -47.31 4.81 38.63
C GLY A 170 -46.05 5.64 38.85
N GLY A 171 -45.20 5.79 37.83
CA GLY A 171 -43.96 6.56 37.91
C GLY A 171 -44.15 8.08 37.87
N GLU A 172 -43.32 8.81 38.63
CA GLU A 172 -43.24 10.28 38.60
C GLU A 172 -42.64 10.82 37.30
N ARG A 173 -43.04 12.04 36.89
CA ARG A 173 -42.54 12.67 35.65
C ARG A 173 -41.03 12.95 35.73
N GLN A 174 -40.33 12.76 34.61
CA GLN A 174 -38.90 13.08 34.53
C GLN A 174 -38.63 14.55 34.85
N THR A 175 -37.76 14.78 35.82
CA THR A 175 -37.34 16.12 36.21
C THR A 175 -36.27 16.67 35.27
N PRO A 176 -36.16 18.01 35.17
CA PRO A 176 -35.19 18.65 34.28
C PRO A 176 -33.71 18.23 34.44
N PRO A 177 -33.18 17.95 35.65
CA PRO A 177 -31.81 17.48 35.83
C PRO A 177 -31.56 16.11 35.19
N LEU A 178 -32.47 15.16 35.43
CA LEU A 178 -32.37 13.81 34.88
C LEU A 178 -32.48 13.82 33.35
N ARG A 179 -33.40 14.61 32.79
CA ARG A 179 -33.56 14.76 31.33
C ARG A 179 -32.32 15.36 30.67
N ALA A 180 -31.67 16.32 31.33
CA ALA A 180 -30.44 16.92 30.81
C ALA A 180 -29.25 15.93 30.86
N ALA A 181 -29.09 15.22 31.98
CA ALA A 181 -28.05 14.20 32.13
C ALA A 181 -28.19 13.07 31.11
N SER A 182 -29.41 12.53 30.94
CA SER A 182 -29.66 11.46 29.97
C SER A 182 -29.50 11.93 28.52
N ALA A 183 -29.90 13.15 28.18
CA ALA A 183 -29.72 13.70 26.84
C ALA A 183 -28.24 13.83 26.46
N VAL A 184 -27.39 14.31 27.38
CA VAL A 184 -25.94 14.40 27.14
C VAL A 184 -25.30 13.01 27.06
N ALA A 185 -25.72 12.06 27.91
CA ALA A 185 -25.23 10.69 27.84
C ALA A 185 -25.57 10.01 26.50
N VAL A 186 -26.80 10.17 26.02
CA VAL A 186 -27.23 9.65 24.70
C VAL A 186 -26.43 10.30 23.58
N LEU A 187 -26.22 11.62 23.62
CA LEU A 187 -25.42 12.33 22.63
C LEU A 187 -23.96 11.85 22.61
N ALA A 188 -23.33 11.71 23.77
CA ALA A 188 -21.96 11.20 23.88
C ALA A 188 -21.83 9.76 23.34
N THR A 189 -22.81 8.91 23.65
CA THR A 189 -22.86 7.53 23.14
C THR A 189 -23.02 7.50 21.62
N LEU A 190 -23.94 8.31 21.09
CA LEU A 190 -24.19 8.39 19.66
C LEU A 190 -22.96 8.88 18.89
N LEU A 191 -22.29 9.92 19.40
CA LEU A 191 -21.05 10.43 18.79
C LEU A 191 -19.94 9.37 18.82
N GLY A 192 -19.76 8.66 19.93
CA GLY A 192 -18.81 7.55 20.01
C GLY A 192 -19.10 6.45 18.98
N LEU A 193 -20.36 6.03 18.87
CA LEU A 193 -20.80 5.02 17.88
C LEU A 193 -20.56 5.47 16.44
N LEU A 194 -20.81 6.75 16.13
CA LEU A 194 -20.57 7.29 14.79
C LEU A 194 -19.07 7.27 14.45
N VAL A 195 -18.17 7.58 15.40
CA VAL A 195 -16.72 7.50 15.17
C VAL A 195 -16.32 6.05 14.89
N THR A 196 -16.81 5.09 15.69
CA THR A 196 -16.53 3.66 15.48
C THR A 196 -17.05 3.17 14.12
N ALA A 197 -18.25 3.59 13.72
CA ALA A 197 -18.84 3.22 12.43
C ALA A 197 -18.05 3.80 11.24
N ALA A 198 -17.62 5.06 11.32
CA ALA A 198 -16.81 5.69 10.28
C ALA A 198 -15.42 5.04 10.13
N ASP A 199 -14.78 4.70 11.25
CA ASP A 199 -13.51 3.98 11.27
C ASP A 199 -13.64 2.59 10.63
N THR A 200 -14.69 1.85 11.02
CA THR A 200 -15.00 0.53 10.43
C THR A 200 -15.20 0.64 8.92
N TRP A 201 -15.91 1.67 8.45
CA TRP A 201 -16.12 1.89 7.03
C TRP A 201 -14.80 2.18 6.29
N LEU A 202 -13.91 2.96 6.89
CA LEU A 202 -12.57 3.23 6.34
C LEU A 202 -11.72 1.95 6.24
N HIS A 203 -11.76 1.09 7.26
CA HIS A 203 -11.07 -0.21 7.26
C HIS A 203 -11.54 -1.12 6.13
N PHE A 204 -12.85 -1.20 5.88
CA PHE A 204 -13.39 -2.06 4.82
C PHE A 204 -13.09 -1.58 3.40
N THR A 205 -12.90 -0.29 3.22
CA THR A 205 -12.82 0.34 1.90
C THR A 205 -11.38 0.65 1.47
N THR A 206 -10.46 0.74 2.42
CA THR A 206 -9.03 0.94 2.17
C THR A 206 -8.40 -0.36 1.70
N THR A 207 -7.84 -0.37 0.49
CA THR A 207 -7.21 -1.55 -0.11
C THR A 207 -5.77 -1.27 -0.48
N THR A 208 -5.06 -2.32 -0.89
CA THR A 208 -3.68 -2.19 -1.37
C THR A 208 -3.70 -2.37 -2.93
N VAL A 209 -3.72 -1.30 -3.78
CA VAL A 209 -3.45 -1.36 -5.26
C VAL A 209 -2.10 -0.81 -5.79
N PRO A 210 -1.48 -1.44 -6.81
CA PRO A 210 -0.27 -0.94 -7.46
C PRO A 210 -0.39 0.52 -7.95
N PHE A 211 0.61 1.35 -7.62
CA PHE A 211 0.67 2.77 -7.98
C PHE A 211 2.01 3.06 -8.67
N THR A 212 1.96 3.53 -9.92
CA THR A 212 3.14 3.74 -10.76
C THR A 212 3.28 5.23 -11.07
N ARG A 213 4.41 5.84 -10.68
CA ARG A 213 4.72 7.23 -10.99
C ARG A 213 5.85 7.30 -12.02
N VAL A 214 5.63 8.05 -13.08
CA VAL A 214 6.64 8.32 -14.11
C VAL A 214 7.29 9.67 -13.83
N ALA A 215 8.63 9.72 -13.83
CA ALA A 215 9.40 10.95 -13.71
C ALA A 215 10.51 10.97 -14.77
N PRO A 216 10.84 12.15 -15.35
CA PRO A 216 11.96 12.26 -16.28
C PRO A 216 13.25 11.99 -15.53
N ILE A 217 14.15 11.35 -16.25
CA ILE A 217 15.43 10.93 -15.75
C ILE A 217 16.51 11.83 -16.37
N THR A 218 17.35 12.46 -15.55
CA THR A 218 18.31 13.49 -15.99
C THR A 218 19.77 13.04 -16.10
N ASP A 219 20.18 11.95 -15.43
CA ASP A 219 21.60 11.53 -15.34
C ASP A 219 21.82 10.08 -15.79
N HIS A 220 21.68 9.74 -17.08
CA HIS A 220 21.63 8.33 -17.49
C HIS A 220 22.51 7.92 -18.66
N PRO A 221 22.93 6.63 -18.69
CA PRO A 221 23.57 6.01 -19.84
C PRO A 221 22.55 5.86 -20.98
N ASP A 222 22.99 6.11 -22.21
CA ASP A 222 22.20 5.86 -23.42
C ASP A 222 21.83 4.38 -23.52
N TYR A 223 20.54 4.08 -23.61
CA TYR A 223 20.03 2.72 -23.85
C TYR A 223 20.01 2.34 -25.33
N SER A 224 20.46 3.25 -26.19
CA SER A 224 20.54 3.03 -27.63
C SER A 224 21.89 2.42 -28.01
N PHE A 225 21.86 1.50 -28.96
CA PHE A 225 23.07 0.95 -29.57
C PHE A 225 23.29 1.60 -30.93
N GLY A 226 24.52 2.07 -31.14
CA GLY A 226 24.96 2.66 -32.39
C GLY A 226 26.27 2.06 -32.84
N LEU A 227 26.53 2.15 -34.14
CA LEU A 227 27.84 1.87 -34.71
C LEU A 227 28.68 3.13 -34.74
N LEU A 228 30.01 2.95 -34.80
CA LEU A 228 30.92 4.07 -35.02
C LEU A 228 30.58 4.77 -36.36
N PRO A 229 30.64 6.11 -36.45
CA PRO A 229 30.19 6.84 -37.63
C PRO A 229 30.85 6.41 -38.96
N GLN A 230 32.11 5.97 -38.92
CA GLN A 230 32.81 5.44 -40.10
C GLN A 230 32.22 4.11 -40.59
N CYS A 231 31.60 3.32 -39.71
CA CYS A 231 30.98 2.04 -40.01
C CYS A 231 29.55 2.19 -40.55
N LEU A 232 29.01 3.41 -40.61
CA LEU A 232 27.68 3.65 -41.20
C LEU A 232 27.76 3.90 -42.72
N LYS A 233 28.96 4.15 -43.27
CA LYS A 233 29.16 4.59 -44.66
C LYS A 233 29.93 3.56 -45.48
N GLY A 234 29.58 3.45 -46.76
CA GLY A 234 30.33 2.64 -47.73
C GLY A 234 30.15 1.13 -47.56
N ASN A 235 31.02 0.36 -48.20
CA ASN A 235 31.03 -1.11 -48.10
C ASN A 235 31.96 -1.52 -46.94
N ASN A 236 31.39 -2.14 -45.90
CA ASN A 236 32.13 -2.54 -44.70
C ASN A 236 32.67 -3.98 -44.74
N SER A 237 32.75 -4.58 -45.92
CA SER A 237 33.38 -5.88 -46.09
C SER A 237 34.90 -5.81 -45.97
N VAL A 238 35.51 -6.95 -45.63
CA VAL A 238 36.97 -7.08 -45.48
C VAL A 238 37.73 -6.56 -46.70
N ALA A 239 37.30 -6.94 -47.91
CA ALA A 239 37.95 -6.56 -49.16
C ALA A 239 37.90 -5.05 -49.38
N ALA A 240 36.78 -4.41 -49.04
CA ALA A 240 36.60 -2.98 -49.20
C ALA A 240 37.38 -2.15 -48.16
N GLN A 241 37.61 -2.71 -46.97
CA GLN A 241 38.29 -2.02 -45.87
C GLN A 241 39.80 -2.36 -45.79
N ARG A 242 40.28 -3.33 -46.56
CA ARG A 242 41.69 -3.76 -46.56
C ARG A 242 42.60 -2.61 -47.01
N GLY A 243 43.45 -2.14 -46.10
CA GLY A 243 44.42 -1.06 -46.35
C GLY A 243 43.93 0.35 -46.00
N ALA A 244 42.69 0.52 -45.55
CA ALA A 244 42.09 1.83 -45.22
C ALA A 244 41.95 2.10 -43.71
N GLY A 245 42.33 1.16 -42.84
CA GLY A 245 42.20 1.27 -41.38
C GLY A 245 41.68 0.01 -40.71
N PRO A 246 41.27 0.06 -39.42
CA PRO A 246 40.66 -1.07 -38.73
C PRO A 246 39.29 -1.41 -39.32
N VAL A 247 39.05 -2.70 -39.52
CA VAL A 247 37.78 -3.25 -40.03
C VAL A 247 36.71 -3.20 -38.94
N CYS A 248 35.46 -2.89 -39.31
CA CYS A 248 34.39 -2.58 -38.36
C CYS A 248 33.91 -3.75 -37.48
N SER A 249 33.97 -4.98 -38.00
CA SER A 249 33.43 -6.19 -37.34
C SER A 249 34.50 -7.16 -36.85
N VAL A 250 35.58 -7.31 -37.61
CA VAL A 250 36.59 -8.35 -37.40
C VAL A 250 38.00 -7.78 -37.46
N SER A 251 38.94 -8.44 -36.80
CA SER A 251 40.37 -8.20 -36.88
C SER A 251 41.02 -9.38 -37.59
N ILE A 252 41.75 -9.11 -38.68
CA ILE A 252 42.41 -10.14 -39.47
C ILE A 252 43.90 -10.12 -39.18
N ALA A 253 44.43 -11.23 -38.67
CA ALA A 253 45.83 -11.45 -38.39
C ALA A 253 46.39 -12.61 -39.22
N ALA A 254 47.72 -12.76 -39.22
CA ALA A 254 48.38 -13.87 -39.92
C ALA A 254 47.95 -15.25 -39.40
N THR A 255 47.52 -15.32 -38.14
CA THR A 255 47.12 -16.55 -37.45
C THR A 255 45.63 -16.87 -37.54
N GLY A 256 44.80 -15.94 -38.05
CA GLY A 256 43.35 -16.12 -38.16
C GLY A 256 42.55 -14.82 -38.17
N SER A 257 41.24 -14.97 -38.25
CA SER A 257 40.26 -13.88 -38.16
C SER A 257 39.57 -13.94 -36.79
N PHE A 258 39.43 -12.78 -36.13
CA PHE A 258 38.86 -12.66 -34.79
C PHE A 258 37.79 -11.56 -34.78
N LEU A 259 36.84 -11.62 -33.87
CA LEU A 259 35.92 -10.51 -33.65
C LEU A 259 36.69 -9.26 -33.15
N ALA A 260 36.34 -8.07 -33.66
CA ALA A 260 37.05 -6.83 -33.33
C ALA A 260 37.06 -6.53 -31.82
N ASN A 261 35.97 -6.87 -31.11
CA ASN A 261 35.90 -6.90 -29.65
C ASN A 261 35.44 -8.28 -29.17
N GLY A 262 36.30 -9.29 -29.35
CA GLY A 262 35.98 -10.68 -29.04
C GLY A 262 35.50 -10.91 -27.60
N THR A 263 36.03 -10.21 -26.61
CA THR A 263 35.60 -10.38 -25.21
C THR A 263 34.14 -9.97 -25.02
N ALA A 264 33.76 -8.76 -25.41
CA ALA A 264 32.37 -8.31 -25.27
C ALA A 264 31.43 -9.15 -26.12
N SER A 265 31.80 -9.44 -27.38
CA SER A 265 30.96 -10.24 -28.28
C SER A 265 30.72 -11.66 -27.76
N LEU A 266 31.73 -12.32 -27.19
CA LEU A 266 31.57 -13.65 -26.57
C LEU A 266 30.76 -13.58 -25.28
N GLN A 267 30.87 -12.51 -24.49
CA GLN A 267 30.02 -12.32 -23.31
C GLN A 267 28.54 -12.15 -23.69
N VAL A 268 28.25 -11.40 -24.76
CA VAL A 268 26.88 -11.25 -25.29
C VAL A 268 26.36 -12.61 -25.79
N MET A 269 27.16 -13.34 -26.56
CA MET A 269 26.80 -14.65 -27.11
C MET A 269 26.51 -15.69 -26.01
N ASN A 270 27.21 -15.59 -24.87
CA ASN A 270 26.99 -16.46 -23.71
C ASN A 270 26.01 -15.88 -22.67
N ASN A 271 25.33 -14.77 -22.98
CA ASN A 271 24.36 -14.12 -22.09
C ASN A 271 24.93 -13.75 -20.69
N VAL A 272 26.20 -13.32 -20.64
CA VAL A 272 26.88 -12.88 -19.41
C VAL A 272 27.40 -11.44 -19.48
N SER A 273 27.11 -10.73 -20.57
CA SER A 273 27.50 -9.32 -20.72
C SER A 273 26.62 -8.42 -19.85
N ASP A 274 27.25 -7.42 -19.24
CA ASP A 274 26.63 -6.31 -18.54
C ASP A 274 26.33 -5.11 -19.47
N GLN A 275 26.82 -5.14 -20.71
CA GLN A 275 26.70 -4.05 -21.68
C GLN A 275 25.59 -4.27 -22.70
N ALA A 276 25.43 -5.50 -23.21
CA ALA A 276 24.45 -5.80 -24.24
C ALA A 276 23.91 -7.23 -24.11
N THR A 277 22.68 -7.45 -24.52
CA THR A 277 22.09 -8.79 -24.66
C THR A 277 21.22 -8.85 -25.90
N VAL A 278 20.86 -10.06 -26.31
CA VAL A 278 20.06 -10.32 -27.50
C VAL A 278 18.66 -10.73 -27.05
N TYR A 279 17.66 -10.01 -27.56
CA TYR A 279 16.24 -10.26 -27.30
C TYR A 279 15.53 -10.70 -28.57
N THR A 280 14.43 -11.42 -28.41
CA THR A 280 13.51 -11.77 -29.50
C THR A 280 12.20 -11.01 -29.32
N TYR A 281 11.70 -10.39 -30.38
CA TYR A 281 10.40 -9.72 -30.44
C TYR A 281 9.57 -10.31 -31.57
N VAL A 282 8.30 -10.60 -31.30
CA VAL A 282 7.37 -11.09 -32.32
C VAL A 282 6.31 -10.02 -32.53
N ASP A 283 6.18 -9.54 -33.77
CA ASP A 283 5.19 -8.51 -34.11
C ASP A 283 3.75 -9.06 -34.15
N THR A 284 2.79 -8.17 -34.37
CA THR A 284 1.36 -8.52 -34.48
C THR A 284 1.06 -9.47 -35.65
N HIS A 285 1.93 -9.51 -36.66
CA HIS A 285 1.82 -10.41 -37.81
C HIS A 285 2.53 -11.75 -37.60
N LYS A 286 3.00 -12.04 -36.36
CA LYS A 286 3.79 -13.22 -36.00
C LYS A 286 5.15 -13.28 -36.68
N THR A 287 5.70 -12.13 -37.06
CA THR A 287 7.05 -12.03 -37.61
C THR A 287 8.05 -11.87 -36.46
N PRO A 288 8.99 -12.82 -36.31
CA PRO A 288 10.03 -12.70 -35.29
C PRO A 288 11.19 -11.81 -35.76
N TYR A 289 11.71 -11.02 -34.83
CA TYR A 289 12.91 -10.20 -34.95
C TYR A 289 13.81 -10.49 -33.76
N THR A 290 15.11 -10.57 -34.01
CA THR A 290 16.13 -10.67 -32.96
C THR A 290 16.88 -9.36 -32.90
N TYR A 291 16.96 -8.71 -31.74
CA TYR A 291 17.53 -7.37 -31.62
C TYR A 291 18.49 -7.24 -30.45
N LEU A 292 19.40 -6.28 -30.55
CA LEU A 292 20.35 -5.96 -29.48
C LEU A 292 19.71 -4.98 -28.49
N GLY A 293 19.75 -5.30 -27.21
CA GLY A 293 19.22 -4.47 -26.14
C GLY A 293 20.12 -4.46 -24.90
N VAL A 294 19.75 -3.66 -23.91
CA VAL A 294 20.48 -3.54 -22.66
C VAL A 294 20.11 -4.71 -21.74
N PRO A 295 21.08 -5.40 -21.10
CA PRO A 295 20.78 -6.53 -20.21
C PRO A 295 19.88 -6.17 -19.04
N GLU A 296 19.04 -7.11 -18.63
CA GLU A 296 18.09 -6.91 -17.54
C GLU A 296 18.80 -6.54 -16.21
N SER A 297 18.43 -5.40 -15.62
CA SER A 297 18.97 -4.97 -14.32
C SER A 297 17.84 -4.47 -13.43
N ALA A 298 18.08 -4.46 -12.11
CA ALA A 298 17.11 -3.93 -11.14
C ALA A 298 16.68 -2.49 -11.46
N SER A 299 17.56 -1.73 -12.13
CA SER A 299 17.27 -0.37 -12.57
C SER A 299 16.37 -0.29 -13.82
N LEU A 300 16.44 -1.26 -14.73
CA LEU A 300 15.59 -1.27 -15.93
C LEU A 300 14.15 -1.71 -15.64
N LEU A 301 13.93 -2.50 -14.59
CA LEU A 301 12.58 -2.93 -14.18
C LEU A 301 11.66 -1.77 -13.80
N THR A 302 12.22 -0.61 -13.45
CA THR A 302 11.49 0.59 -13.05
C THR A 302 11.65 1.74 -14.03
N ARG A 303 12.20 1.48 -15.22
CA ARG A 303 12.50 2.51 -16.23
C ARG A 303 11.82 2.19 -17.55
N ASP A 304 11.09 3.19 -18.00
CA ASP A 304 10.47 3.23 -19.32
C ASP A 304 11.38 4.04 -20.26
N PHE A 305 11.66 3.53 -21.45
CA PHE A 305 12.56 4.20 -22.38
C PHE A 305 12.23 3.91 -23.84
N THR A 306 12.60 4.86 -24.69
CA THR A 306 12.72 4.68 -26.14
C THR A 306 14.18 4.52 -26.48
N ALA A 307 14.53 3.49 -27.27
CA ALA A 307 15.89 3.25 -27.72
C ALA A 307 15.95 2.96 -29.21
N LYS A 308 17.09 3.29 -29.81
CA LYS A 308 17.45 2.90 -31.18
C LYS A 308 18.49 1.79 -31.13
N SER A 309 18.32 0.80 -31.99
CA SER A 309 19.24 -0.34 -32.06
C SER A 309 19.16 -1.00 -33.45
N TYR A 310 19.75 -2.18 -33.58
CA TYR A 310 19.70 -3.00 -34.77
C TYR A 310 19.00 -4.33 -34.48
N ALA A 311 18.21 -4.79 -35.44
CA ALA A 311 17.59 -6.10 -35.42
C ALA A 311 17.96 -6.91 -36.66
N ALA A 312 17.93 -8.24 -36.52
CA ALA A 312 18.07 -9.19 -37.60
C ALA A 312 16.81 -10.03 -37.68
N ARG A 313 16.40 -10.33 -38.91
CA ARG A 313 15.41 -11.36 -39.20
C ARG A 313 16.07 -12.38 -40.11
N THR A 314 16.18 -13.61 -39.64
CA THR A 314 16.69 -14.73 -40.41
C THR A 314 15.56 -15.68 -40.70
N GLN A 315 15.40 -16.07 -41.97
CA GLN A 315 14.47 -17.11 -42.38
C GLN A 315 15.26 -18.22 -43.03
N CYS A 316 15.00 -19.45 -42.61
CA CYS A 316 15.66 -20.63 -43.15
C CYS A 316 14.61 -21.62 -43.67
N GLU A 317 14.97 -22.32 -44.73
CA GLU A 317 14.22 -23.42 -45.30
C GLU A 317 15.15 -24.60 -45.58
N LEU A 318 14.61 -25.81 -45.48
CA LEU A 318 15.32 -27.00 -45.92
C LEU A 318 15.30 -27.07 -47.45
N ILE A 319 16.48 -27.15 -48.05
CA ILE A 319 16.70 -27.13 -49.51
C ILE A 319 17.47 -28.35 -49.99
N SER A 320 17.49 -29.41 -49.20
CA SER A 320 18.22 -30.64 -49.50
C SER A 320 17.81 -31.26 -50.83
N THR A 321 16.52 -31.24 -51.15
CA THR A 321 16.00 -31.73 -52.44
C THR A 321 16.45 -30.86 -53.61
N LYS A 322 16.40 -29.53 -53.47
CA LYS A 322 16.93 -28.55 -54.43
C LYS A 322 18.43 -28.74 -54.66
N CYS A 323 19.16 -29.15 -53.62
CA CYS A 323 20.59 -29.45 -53.66
C CYS A 323 20.92 -30.89 -54.07
N ALA A 324 19.95 -31.66 -54.56
CA ALA A 324 20.13 -33.03 -55.02
C ALA A 324 20.95 -33.92 -54.05
N LEU A 325 20.59 -33.91 -52.76
CA LEU A 325 21.28 -34.72 -51.75
C LEU A 325 21.18 -36.22 -52.08
N GLN A 326 22.33 -36.88 -52.19
CA GLN A 326 22.43 -38.28 -52.59
C GLN A 326 23.36 -39.04 -51.65
N ASN A 327 22.91 -40.21 -51.20
CA ASN A 327 23.75 -41.13 -50.43
C ASN A 327 24.83 -41.72 -51.36
N VAL A 328 26.09 -41.56 -50.97
CA VAL A 328 27.26 -42.16 -51.63
C VAL A 328 28.07 -42.91 -50.57
N ALA A 329 27.61 -44.12 -50.26
CA ALA A 329 28.19 -45.04 -49.28
C ALA A 329 28.31 -44.46 -47.87
N SER A 330 29.53 -44.06 -47.45
CA SER A 330 29.80 -43.51 -46.12
C SER A 330 29.55 -41.99 -46.01
N SER A 331 29.20 -41.32 -47.11
CA SER A 331 29.00 -39.87 -47.17
C SER A 331 27.70 -39.52 -47.90
N VAL A 332 27.22 -38.28 -47.72
CA VAL A 332 26.12 -37.72 -48.51
C VAL A 332 26.68 -36.64 -49.43
N LYS A 333 26.53 -36.81 -50.74
CA LYS A 333 26.90 -35.81 -51.72
C LYS A 333 25.79 -34.77 -51.84
N PHE A 334 26.14 -33.50 -51.90
CA PHE A 334 25.22 -32.41 -52.22
C PHE A 334 25.75 -31.57 -53.39
N ASN A 335 24.84 -31.01 -54.17
CA ASN A 335 25.13 -30.14 -55.30
C ASN A 335 24.04 -29.07 -55.42
N CYS A 336 24.22 -27.95 -54.71
CA CYS A 336 23.30 -26.81 -54.77
C CYS A 336 23.63 -25.88 -55.94
N SER A 337 24.92 -25.65 -56.19
CA SER A 337 25.42 -24.84 -57.29
C SER A 337 26.87 -25.23 -57.61
N ALA A 338 27.44 -24.65 -58.68
CA ALA A 338 28.84 -24.90 -59.06
C ALA A 338 29.85 -24.58 -57.93
N GLU A 339 29.51 -23.63 -57.06
CA GLU A 339 30.38 -23.14 -55.98
C GLU A 339 29.99 -23.71 -54.60
N PHE A 340 28.80 -24.30 -54.45
CA PHE A 340 28.37 -24.97 -53.22
C PHE A 340 27.91 -26.41 -53.50
N ALA A 341 28.91 -27.26 -53.69
CA ALA A 341 28.77 -28.69 -53.86
C ALA A 341 29.90 -29.41 -53.09
N GLY A 342 29.59 -30.59 -52.56
CA GLY A 342 30.55 -31.31 -51.73
C GLY A 342 30.03 -32.62 -51.16
N PHE A 343 30.70 -33.10 -50.13
CA PHE A 343 30.33 -34.31 -49.40
C PHE A 343 30.18 -33.98 -47.91
N ILE A 344 29.10 -34.45 -47.31
CA ILE A 344 28.85 -34.42 -45.87
C ILE A 344 29.27 -35.79 -45.32
N ASN A 345 30.40 -35.82 -44.62
CA ASN A 345 30.98 -37.02 -44.01
C ASN A 345 31.12 -36.91 -42.48
N SER A 346 30.79 -35.74 -41.92
CA SER A 346 30.92 -35.40 -40.50
C SER A 346 29.88 -34.32 -40.12
N PRO A 347 29.58 -34.10 -38.83
CA PRO A 347 28.69 -33.02 -38.37
C PRO A 347 29.32 -31.62 -38.46
N THR A 348 30.47 -31.49 -39.14
CA THR A 348 31.11 -30.21 -39.40
C THR A 348 30.24 -29.38 -40.32
N LEU A 349 29.92 -28.16 -39.88
CA LEU A 349 29.08 -27.23 -40.61
C LEU A 349 29.84 -26.67 -41.83
N GLN A 350 29.30 -26.90 -43.02
CA GLN A 350 29.77 -26.28 -44.26
C GLN A 350 28.89 -25.08 -44.58
N VAL A 351 29.49 -23.93 -44.86
CA VAL A 351 28.78 -22.65 -45.05
C VAL A 351 29.23 -21.99 -46.34
N ALA A 352 28.27 -21.46 -47.11
CA ALA A 352 28.53 -20.59 -48.26
C ALA A 352 27.58 -19.39 -48.25
N PHE A 353 27.99 -18.27 -48.84
CA PHE A 353 27.24 -17.01 -48.88
C PHE A 353 26.96 -16.62 -50.33
N PHE A 354 25.79 -16.05 -50.62
CA PHE A 354 25.34 -15.76 -51.97
C PHE A 354 24.77 -14.35 -52.09
N GLU A 355 24.84 -13.80 -53.30
CA GLU A 355 24.19 -12.53 -53.64
C GLU A 355 22.69 -12.69 -53.88
N ASP A 356 22.23 -13.91 -54.19
CA ASP A 356 20.88 -14.20 -54.61
C ASP A 356 20.31 -15.49 -53.99
N GLU A 357 18.99 -15.53 -53.86
CA GLU A 357 18.24 -16.68 -53.33
C GLU A 357 18.42 -17.97 -54.16
N SER A 358 18.69 -17.84 -55.46
CA SER A 358 18.91 -19.01 -56.31
C SER A 358 20.30 -19.63 -56.15
N MET A 359 21.16 -19.02 -55.30
CA MET A 359 22.53 -19.48 -55.02
C MET A 359 23.38 -19.58 -56.29
N SER A 360 23.03 -18.78 -57.30
CA SER A 360 23.64 -18.81 -58.63
C SER A 360 24.88 -17.92 -58.72
N LYS A 361 24.97 -16.92 -57.85
CA LYS A 361 26.07 -15.96 -57.77
C LYS A 361 26.70 -16.01 -56.38
N ASP A 362 27.80 -16.75 -56.28
CA ASP A 362 28.66 -16.73 -55.11
C ASP A 362 29.48 -15.44 -55.05
N LEU A 363 29.88 -15.06 -53.83
CA LEU A 363 30.84 -14.00 -53.55
C LEU A 363 32.24 -14.43 -54.01
N LYS A 364 32.48 -14.38 -55.32
CA LYS A 364 33.67 -14.82 -56.06
C LYS A 364 34.93 -15.06 -55.21
N GLY A 365 35.29 -16.35 -55.06
CA GLY A 365 36.66 -16.81 -54.83
C GLY A 365 36.86 -17.56 -53.51
N LYS A 366 37.62 -18.66 -53.56
CA LYS A 366 37.97 -19.64 -52.50
C LYS A 366 38.52 -19.11 -51.15
N VAL A 367 38.48 -17.80 -50.90
CA VAL A 367 38.81 -17.19 -49.62
C VAL A 367 37.51 -16.59 -49.09
N VAL A 368 36.80 -17.37 -48.28
CA VAL A 368 35.68 -16.99 -47.40
C VAL A 368 35.28 -15.54 -47.58
N SER A 369 34.28 -15.32 -48.46
CA SER A 369 33.83 -14.03 -48.99
C SER A 369 34.32 -12.77 -48.27
N ASN A 370 35.46 -12.22 -48.72
CA ASN A 370 35.92 -10.91 -48.28
C ASN A 370 35.02 -9.77 -48.80
N TYR A 371 34.06 -10.08 -49.67
CA TYR A 371 33.21 -9.11 -50.34
C TYR A 371 31.85 -9.01 -49.68
N GLY A 372 31.34 -7.78 -49.61
CA GLY A 372 30.03 -7.48 -49.06
C GLY A 372 28.91 -7.79 -50.04
N THR A 373 27.74 -8.08 -49.48
CA THR A 373 26.48 -8.34 -50.20
C THR A 373 25.45 -7.23 -49.94
N GLY A 374 24.24 -7.43 -50.46
CA GLY A 374 23.09 -6.57 -50.21
C GLY A 374 22.50 -6.72 -48.80
N ASN A 375 21.34 -6.11 -48.61
CA ASN A 375 20.44 -6.37 -47.49
C ASN A 375 19.05 -6.65 -48.09
N PRO A 376 18.57 -7.90 -48.10
CA PRO A 376 19.09 -9.09 -47.41
C PRO A 376 20.37 -9.67 -47.99
N TYR A 377 21.03 -10.53 -47.20
CA TYR A 377 22.06 -11.44 -47.68
C TYR A 377 21.62 -12.89 -47.54
N TYR A 378 22.16 -13.77 -48.39
CA TYR A 378 21.79 -15.18 -48.47
C TYR A 378 22.96 -16.07 -48.07
N PHE A 379 22.68 -17.19 -47.42
CA PHE A 379 23.69 -18.19 -47.10
C PHE A 379 23.08 -19.59 -47.05
N ALA A 380 23.90 -20.59 -47.31
CA ALA A 380 23.51 -21.99 -47.21
C ALA A 380 24.40 -22.73 -46.22
N LEU A 381 23.80 -23.68 -45.53
CA LEU A 381 24.44 -24.50 -44.50
C LEU A 381 24.21 -25.97 -44.84
N ALA A 382 25.29 -26.76 -44.91
CA ALA A 382 25.21 -28.20 -45.09
C ALA A 382 25.86 -28.90 -43.89
N SER A 383 25.13 -29.81 -43.25
CA SER A 383 25.66 -30.54 -42.09
C SER A 383 24.92 -31.85 -41.85
N ALA A 384 25.44 -32.62 -40.89
CA ALA A 384 24.83 -33.84 -40.37
C ALA A 384 24.27 -33.58 -38.96
N VAL A 385 23.06 -34.07 -38.67
CA VAL A 385 22.43 -33.90 -37.36
C VAL A 385 22.68 -35.12 -36.47
N ASN A 386 23.18 -34.90 -35.26
CA ASN A 386 23.23 -35.97 -34.26
C ASN A 386 21.85 -36.13 -33.62
N LEU A 387 21.30 -37.34 -33.65
CA LEU A 387 19.94 -37.59 -33.19
C LEU A 387 19.82 -37.66 -31.67
N SER A 388 20.86 -38.00 -30.91
CA SER A 388 20.87 -38.02 -29.43
C SER A 388 19.56 -38.51 -28.76
N GLY A 389 18.89 -39.53 -29.34
CA GLY A 389 17.60 -40.08 -28.88
C GLY A 389 16.32 -39.54 -29.54
N GLY A 390 16.41 -38.43 -30.28
CA GLY A 390 15.35 -37.88 -31.14
C GLY A 390 15.19 -38.62 -32.48
N LYS A 391 14.22 -38.19 -33.28
CA LYS A 391 13.95 -38.69 -34.64
C LYS A 391 13.86 -37.50 -35.59
N THR A 392 14.36 -37.65 -36.82
CA THR A 392 14.15 -36.62 -37.84
C THR A 392 12.66 -36.42 -38.11
N PRO A 393 12.22 -35.18 -38.37
CA PRO A 393 10.90 -34.93 -38.93
C PRO A 393 10.65 -35.78 -40.18
N ASN A 394 9.41 -36.22 -40.39
CA ASN A 394 9.06 -37.01 -41.58
C ASN A 394 9.09 -36.13 -42.84
N SER A 395 10.21 -36.12 -43.54
CA SER A 395 10.43 -35.27 -44.72
C SER A 395 11.48 -35.89 -45.66
N THR A 396 11.34 -35.61 -46.96
CA THR A 396 12.33 -35.95 -47.99
C THR A 396 13.60 -35.10 -47.92
N GLU A 397 13.59 -34.06 -47.08
CA GLU A 397 14.70 -33.14 -46.90
C GLU A 397 15.85 -33.71 -46.04
N PHE A 398 15.67 -34.87 -45.43
CA PHE A 398 16.72 -35.54 -44.66
C PHE A 398 17.22 -36.78 -45.40
N VAL A 399 18.52 -36.82 -45.69
CA VAL A 399 19.17 -37.96 -46.36
C VAL A 399 20.18 -38.60 -45.42
N LYS A 400 20.08 -39.92 -45.23
CA LYS A 400 20.98 -40.68 -44.37
C LYS A 400 22.01 -41.45 -45.21
N SER A 401 23.28 -41.43 -44.81
CA SER A 401 24.30 -42.31 -45.41
C SER A 401 24.15 -43.75 -44.90
N LEU A 402 24.81 -44.72 -45.54
CA LEU A 402 24.63 -46.16 -45.27
C LEU A 402 24.86 -46.54 -43.78
N HIS A 403 25.81 -45.87 -43.13
CA HIS A 403 26.17 -46.09 -41.73
C HIS A 403 26.18 -44.79 -40.88
N GLY A 404 25.77 -43.65 -41.45
CA GLY A 404 25.89 -42.35 -40.79
C GLY A 404 24.57 -41.81 -40.25
N VAL A 405 24.65 -40.60 -39.74
CA VAL A 405 23.52 -39.83 -39.24
C VAL A 405 22.79 -39.10 -40.39
N PRO A 406 21.53 -38.68 -40.19
CA PRO A 406 20.82 -37.89 -41.19
C PRO A 406 21.53 -36.58 -41.49
N THR A 407 21.50 -36.18 -42.76
CA THR A 407 22.12 -34.96 -43.28
C THR A 407 21.06 -34.07 -43.90
N TYR A 408 21.34 -32.77 -43.89
CA TYR A 408 20.43 -31.76 -44.38
C TYR A 408 21.21 -30.57 -44.97
N VAL A 409 20.53 -29.79 -45.82
CA VAL A 409 20.98 -28.48 -46.26
C VAL A 409 19.91 -27.45 -45.96
N LEU A 410 20.30 -26.35 -45.33
CA LEU A 410 19.46 -25.18 -45.09
C LEU A 410 19.87 -24.06 -46.03
N GLY A 411 18.89 -23.42 -46.65
CA GLY A 411 19.03 -22.13 -47.31
C GLY A 411 18.44 -21.07 -46.40
N CYS A 412 19.21 -20.03 -46.11
CA CYS A 412 18.78 -18.96 -45.23
C CYS A 412 18.95 -17.60 -45.90
N ASN A 413 18.04 -16.69 -45.59
CA ASN A 413 18.20 -15.26 -45.87
C ASN A 413 18.19 -14.50 -44.53
N THR A 414 18.96 -13.42 -44.46
CA THR A 414 18.95 -12.52 -43.30
C THR A 414 18.79 -11.08 -43.76
N THR A 415 17.80 -10.40 -43.20
CA THR A 415 17.61 -8.96 -43.36
C THR A 415 17.96 -8.24 -42.06
N ILE A 416 18.76 -7.19 -42.15
CA ILE A 416 19.10 -6.33 -41.01
C ILE A 416 18.22 -5.07 -41.03
N TYR A 417 17.79 -4.65 -39.85
CA TYR A 417 16.89 -3.51 -39.65
C TYR A 417 17.46 -2.52 -38.64
N ASP A 418 17.28 -1.24 -38.92
CA ASP A 418 17.38 -0.16 -37.95
C ASP A 418 16.05 -0.12 -37.21
N ILE A 419 16.09 -0.26 -35.89
CA ILE A 419 14.89 -0.30 -35.06
C ILE A 419 14.82 0.89 -34.12
N GLU A 420 13.61 1.40 -33.93
CA GLU A 420 13.24 2.25 -32.81
C GLU A 420 12.16 1.53 -32.00
N TYR A 421 12.41 1.33 -30.71
CA TYR A 421 11.48 0.59 -29.85
C TYR A 421 11.25 1.29 -28.52
N ASP A 422 10.01 1.18 -28.02
CA ASP A 422 9.59 1.69 -26.73
C ASP A 422 9.40 0.50 -25.78
N ARG A 423 10.14 0.52 -24.67
CA ARG A 423 9.98 -0.45 -23.58
C ARG A 423 9.22 0.22 -22.44
N LEU A 424 8.03 -0.31 -22.15
CA LEU A 424 7.13 0.13 -21.08
C LEU A 424 6.81 -1.01 -20.15
N ASN A 425 6.94 -0.77 -18.84
CA ASN A 425 6.65 -1.77 -17.81
C ASN A 425 7.30 -3.12 -18.13
N ASN A 426 8.58 -3.07 -18.47
CA ASN A 426 9.41 -4.20 -18.86
C ASN A 426 9.06 -4.90 -20.19
N THR A 427 8.06 -4.43 -20.93
CA THR A 427 7.60 -5.02 -22.20
C THR A 427 7.82 -4.08 -23.37
N VAL A 428 8.09 -4.62 -24.57
CA VAL A 428 8.18 -3.81 -25.79
C VAL A 428 6.77 -3.51 -26.29
N THR A 429 6.40 -2.23 -26.32
CA THR A 429 5.03 -1.78 -26.70
C THR A 429 4.98 -1.18 -28.10
N ARG A 430 6.07 -0.56 -28.55
CA ARG A 430 6.26 -0.09 -29.93
C ARG A 430 7.55 -0.66 -30.46
N PHE A 431 7.51 -1.19 -31.68
CA PHE A 431 8.69 -1.70 -32.37
C PHE A 431 8.58 -1.30 -33.84
N GLN A 432 9.47 -0.42 -34.31
CA GLN A 432 9.44 0.10 -35.67
C GLN A 432 10.71 -0.32 -36.42
N PRO A 433 10.65 -1.41 -37.21
CA PRO A 433 11.76 -1.86 -38.02
C PRO A 433 11.79 -1.14 -39.37
N THR A 434 12.97 -0.64 -39.74
CA THR A 434 13.27 -0.07 -41.06
C THR A 434 14.47 -0.80 -41.66
N VAL A 435 14.40 -1.21 -42.93
CA VAL A 435 15.48 -2.00 -43.55
C VAL A 435 16.77 -1.18 -43.55
N SER A 436 17.84 -1.71 -42.94
CA SER A 436 19.12 -1.01 -42.86
C SER A 436 19.81 -0.94 -44.23
N ASN A 437 20.75 -0.01 -44.35
CA ASN A 437 21.61 0.07 -45.53
C ASN A 437 22.57 -1.13 -45.64
N THR A 438 23.08 -1.36 -46.85
CA THR A 438 24.05 -2.42 -47.14
C THR A 438 25.36 -2.26 -46.36
N SER A 439 25.73 -1.04 -45.97
CA SER A 439 26.88 -0.80 -45.09
C SER A 439 26.75 -1.58 -43.78
N ILE A 440 25.56 -1.58 -43.18
CA ILE A 440 25.26 -2.25 -41.92
C ILE A 440 25.18 -3.76 -42.12
N SER A 441 24.43 -4.26 -43.12
CA SER A 441 24.32 -5.70 -43.36
C SER A 441 25.69 -6.38 -43.59
N ASN A 442 26.61 -5.67 -44.25
CA ASN A 442 27.97 -6.15 -44.48
C ASN A 442 28.77 -6.39 -43.20
N ILE A 443 28.53 -5.62 -42.14
CA ILE A 443 29.19 -5.82 -40.84
C ILE A 443 28.79 -7.18 -40.26
N TRP A 444 27.48 -7.48 -40.26
CA TRP A 444 26.95 -8.75 -39.73
C TRP A 444 27.36 -9.94 -40.59
N GLN A 445 27.21 -9.82 -41.92
CA GLN A 445 27.63 -10.87 -42.85
C GLN A 445 29.13 -11.16 -42.71
N THR A 446 29.97 -10.12 -42.61
CA THR A 446 31.42 -10.29 -42.46
C THR A 446 31.79 -10.96 -41.15
N SER A 447 31.11 -10.64 -40.04
CA SER A 447 31.33 -11.32 -38.76
C SER A 447 31.06 -12.82 -38.88
N ILE A 448 29.92 -13.21 -39.46
CA ILE A 448 29.50 -14.62 -39.57
C ILE A 448 30.37 -15.37 -40.58
N SER A 449 30.79 -14.71 -41.67
CA SER A 449 31.61 -15.35 -42.69
C SER A 449 33.04 -15.58 -42.20
N GLN A 450 33.64 -14.59 -41.53
CA GLN A 450 35.05 -14.65 -41.14
C GLN A 450 35.31 -15.38 -39.82
N THR A 451 34.31 -15.56 -38.96
CA THR A 451 34.49 -16.25 -37.67
C THR A 451 33.64 -17.50 -37.55
N GLN A 452 34.15 -18.48 -36.79
CA GLN A 452 33.48 -19.76 -36.53
C GLN A 452 32.84 -19.83 -35.14
N ASP A 453 32.86 -18.73 -34.38
CA ASP A 453 32.42 -18.68 -32.98
C ASP A 453 30.94 -19.05 -32.79
N TRP A 454 30.12 -18.85 -33.82
CA TRP A 454 28.69 -19.12 -33.80
C TRP A 454 28.32 -20.59 -34.09
N PHE A 455 29.26 -21.40 -34.60
CA PHE A 455 29.00 -22.78 -35.00
C PHE A 455 28.48 -23.66 -33.84
N PRO A 456 29.03 -23.59 -32.61
CA PRO A 456 28.53 -24.40 -31.50
C PRO A 456 27.10 -24.03 -31.10
N VAL A 457 26.75 -22.74 -31.11
CA VAL A 457 25.40 -22.25 -30.80
C VAL A 457 24.40 -22.76 -31.83
N PHE A 458 24.77 -22.71 -33.10
CA PHE A 458 23.96 -23.26 -34.18
C PHE A 458 23.77 -24.77 -34.06
N GLN A 459 24.86 -25.53 -33.80
CA GLN A 459 24.79 -26.97 -33.59
C GLN A 459 23.90 -27.34 -32.39
N GLN A 460 23.95 -26.57 -31.31
CA GLN A 460 23.06 -26.74 -30.16
C GLN A 460 21.60 -26.49 -30.54
N ALA A 461 21.32 -25.40 -31.26
CA ALA A 461 19.97 -25.06 -31.69
C ALA A 461 19.38 -26.13 -32.63
N VAL A 462 20.17 -26.61 -33.59
CA VAL A 462 19.82 -27.75 -34.46
C VAL A 462 19.57 -29.02 -33.64
N GLY A 463 20.40 -29.28 -32.63
CA GLY A 463 20.23 -30.41 -31.71
C GLY A 463 18.90 -30.39 -30.97
N THR A 464 18.37 -29.20 -30.66
CA THR A 464 17.01 -29.05 -30.10
C THR A 464 15.92 -29.08 -31.17
N ALA A 465 16.23 -28.59 -32.37
CA ALA A 465 15.29 -28.55 -33.48
C ALA A 465 14.88 -29.95 -33.96
N ILE A 466 15.70 -30.98 -33.73
CA ILE A 466 15.40 -32.37 -34.11
C ILE A 466 14.11 -32.92 -33.48
N PHE A 467 13.63 -32.32 -32.38
CA PHE A 467 12.37 -32.70 -31.75
C PHE A 467 11.13 -32.02 -32.36
N SER A 468 11.28 -31.36 -33.51
CA SER A 468 10.17 -30.73 -34.22
C SER A 468 9.34 -31.75 -35.00
N ASP A 469 8.05 -31.46 -35.17
CA ASP A 469 7.13 -32.36 -35.87
C ASP A 469 7.26 -32.22 -37.40
N THR A 470 7.65 -31.03 -37.87
CA THR A 470 7.77 -30.71 -39.30
C THR A 470 9.16 -30.24 -39.69
N ALA A 471 9.49 -30.40 -40.98
CA ALA A 471 10.71 -29.86 -41.59
C ALA A 471 10.80 -28.34 -41.50
N GLN A 472 9.67 -27.63 -41.63
CA GLN A 472 9.63 -26.18 -41.53
C GLN A 472 9.91 -25.71 -40.08
N GLU A 473 9.27 -26.33 -39.10
CA GLU A 473 9.52 -26.04 -37.68
C GLU A 473 10.98 -26.35 -37.30
N PHE A 474 11.57 -27.41 -37.85
CA PHE A 474 12.99 -27.71 -37.69
C PHE A 474 13.87 -26.58 -38.25
N ALA A 475 13.52 -25.99 -39.39
CA ALA A 475 14.30 -24.89 -39.98
C ALA A 475 14.12 -23.57 -39.20
N GLU A 476 12.98 -23.36 -38.56
CA GLU A 476 12.65 -22.14 -37.80
C GLU A 476 13.25 -22.12 -36.39
N LYS A 477 13.40 -23.26 -35.70
CA LYS A 477 13.93 -23.30 -34.32
C LYS A 477 15.38 -22.82 -34.18
N PRO A 478 16.32 -23.14 -35.08
CA PRO A 478 17.64 -22.54 -35.09
C PRO A 478 17.63 -21.01 -35.27
N ALA A 479 16.50 -20.42 -35.66
CA ALA A 479 16.33 -18.98 -35.82
C ALA A 479 15.71 -18.26 -34.60
N LEU A 480 15.25 -18.95 -33.54
CA LEU A 480 14.57 -18.33 -32.38
C LEU A 480 15.12 -18.80 -31.01
N ALA A 481 15.58 -17.88 -30.15
CA ALA A 481 15.98 -18.16 -28.76
C ALA A 481 15.04 -17.45 -27.74
N ALA A 482 14.76 -18.06 -26.55
CA ALA A 482 13.65 -17.71 -25.63
C ALA A 482 14.04 -17.58 -24.12
N GLN A 483 13.33 -16.72 -23.34
CA GLN A 483 13.23 -16.69 -21.84
C GLN A 483 12.09 -15.74 -21.31
N GLU A 484 11.49 -15.99 -20.11
CA GLU A 484 10.29 -15.29 -19.51
C GLU A 484 10.37 -14.98 -17.97
N ARG A 485 9.61 -13.98 -17.42
CA ARG A 485 9.42 -13.66 -15.95
C ARG A 485 8.22 -12.70 -15.57
N GLU A 486 7.77 -12.70 -14.28
CA GLU A 486 6.53 -12.06 -13.68
C GLU A 486 6.73 -10.92 -12.58
N THR A 487 5.64 -10.27 -12.06
CA THR A 487 5.57 -8.93 -11.32
C THR A 487 4.68 -8.79 -10.00
N LEU A 488 4.62 -7.59 -9.31
CA LEU A 488 4.14 -7.28 -7.90
C LEU A 488 3.25 -5.99 -7.65
N LEU A 489 2.75 -5.69 -6.39
CA LEU A 489 1.58 -4.80 -5.98
C LEU A 489 1.85 -3.60 -4.96
N VAL A 490 0.96 -2.55 -4.85
CA VAL A 490 1.04 -1.29 -3.95
C VAL A 490 -0.34 -0.91 -3.29
N ALA A 491 -0.67 0.31 -2.73
CA ALA A 491 -1.95 0.70 -2.00
C ALA A 491 -2.97 1.80 -2.47
N ARG A 492 -4.31 1.69 -2.17
CA ARG A 492 -5.49 2.54 -2.59
C ARG A 492 -6.50 2.93 -1.48
N ILE A 493 -6.92 4.20 -1.38
CA ILE A 493 -7.84 4.69 -0.33
C ILE A 493 -9.02 5.51 -0.88
N PRO A 494 -10.30 5.16 -0.60
CA PRO A 494 -11.45 5.93 -1.07
C PRO A 494 -11.72 7.22 -0.27
N ALA A 495 -12.16 8.30 -0.93
CA ALA A 495 -12.35 9.62 -0.32
C ALA A 495 -13.59 9.75 0.59
N ALA A 496 -14.71 9.11 0.25
CA ALA A 496 -15.96 9.20 1.02
C ALA A 496 -15.84 8.73 2.49
N PRO A 497 -15.28 7.55 2.79
CA PRO A 497 -15.10 7.10 4.17
C PRO A 497 -14.10 7.99 4.92
N LEU A 498 -13.07 8.49 4.23
CA LEU A 498 -12.10 9.44 4.79
C LEU A 498 -12.74 10.73 5.27
N VAL A 499 -13.56 11.37 4.44
CA VAL A 499 -14.26 12.61 4.81
C VAL A 499 -15.24 12.38 5.96
N THR A 500 -15.95 11.25 5.93
CA THR A 500 -16.92 10.89 6.98
C THR A 500 -16.25 10.77 8.35
N MET A 501 -15.09 10.10 8.42
CA MET A 501 -14.33 9.98 9.66
C MET A 501 -13.94 11.36 10.23
N VAL A 502 -13.40 12.25 9.39
CA VAL A 502 -12.97 13.60 9.79
C VAL A 502 -14.16 14.42 10.31
N VAL A 503 -15.30 14.39 9.62
CA VAL A 503 -16.50 15.17 10.01
C VAL A 503 -17.02 14.72 11.37
N VAL A 504 -17.09 13.41 11.62
CA VAL A 504 -17.59 12.89 12.90
C VAL A 504 -16.65 13.21 14.06
N CYS A 505 -15.32 13.09 13.85
CA CYS A 505 -14.33 13.51 14.85
C CYS A 505 -14.45 15.01 15.19
N LEU A 506 -14.65 15.87 14.18
CA LEU A 506 -14.85 17.30 14.39
C LEU A 506 -16.16 17.60 15.15
N LEU A 507 -17.25 16.90 14.85
CA LEU A 507 -18.51 17.03 15.60
C LEU A 507 -18.32 16.69 17.08
N TYR A 508 -17.50 15.66 17.39
CA TYR A 508 -17.16 15.31 18.77
C TYR A 508 -16.41 16.45 19.47
N VAL A 509 -15.39 17.03 18.82
CA VAL A 509 -14.62 18.15 19.36
C VAL A 509 -15.51 19.39 19.59
N VAL A 510 -16.37 19.73 18.64
CA VAL A 510 -17.32 20.84 18.75
C VAL A 510 -18.27 20.64 19.94
N CYS A 511 -18.79 19.43 20.14
CA CYS A 511 -19.62 19.09 21.29
C CYS A 511 -18.88 19.36 22.61
N GLY A 512 -17.62 18.92 22.72
CA GLY A 512 -16.77 19.18 23.88
C GLY A 512 -16.53 20.67 24.15
N LEU A 513 -16.26 21.46 23.10
CA LEU A 513 -16.08 22.91 23.19
C LEU A 513 -17.35 23.64 23.66
N VAL A 514 -18.51 23.27 23.11
CA VAL A 514 -19.81 23.84 23.51
C VAL A 514 -20.10 23.55 24.98
N LEU A 515 -19.91 22.29 25.42
CA LEU A 515 -20.12 21.91 26.82
C LEU A 515 -19.14 22.59 27.77
N THR A 516 -17.89 22.78 27.34
CA THR A 516 -16.89 23.54 28.12
C THR A 516 -17.32 24.99 28.29
N GLY A 517 -17.79 25.64 27.21
CA GLY A 517 -18.32 27.01 27.28
C GLY A 517 -19.54 27.12 28.21
N LEU A 518 -20.46 26.15 28.13
CA LEU A 518 -21.62 26.08 29.02
C LEU A 518 -21.23 25.84 30.49
N ALA A 519 -20.23 25.00 30.74
CA ALA A 519 -19.69 24.73 32.07
C ALA A 519 -19.04 25.98 32.66
N ALA A 520 -18.15 26.63 31.91
CA ALA A 520 -17.49 27.87 32.33
C ALA A 520 -18.48 29.02 32.57
N TRP A 521 -19.54 29.13 31.76
CA TRP A 521 -20.60 30.11 31.99
C TRP A 521 -21.45 29.77 33.23
N SER A 522 -21.60 28.48 33.53
CA SER A 522 -22.42 27.99 34.64
C SER A 522 -21.71 27.98 35.98
N ALA A 523 -20.38 27.86 35.99
CA ALA A 523 -19.53 27.84 37.18
C ALA A 523 -19.33 29.22 37.84
N ARG A 524 -20.35 30.10 37.80
CA ARG A 524 -20.35 31.39 38.51
C ARG A 524 -21.08 31.25 39.85
N ASP A 525 -20.66 32.06 40.83
CA ASP A 525 -21.29 32.15 42.16
C ASP A 525 -21.23 30.82 42.95
N GLU A 526 -22.31 30.43 43.65
CA GLU A 526 -22.38 29.24 44.53
C GLU A 526 -22.51 27.89 43.78
N VAL A 527 -22.59 27.91 42.45
CA VAL A 527 -22.83 26.71 41.62
C VAL A 527 -21.74 25.62 41.75
N PRO A 528 -20.43 25.93 41.83
CA PRO A 528 -19.40 24.93 42.00
C PRO A 528 -19.55 24.09 43.28
N ASP A 529 -20.01 24.69 44.39
CA ASP A 529 -20.27 23.97 45.64
C ASP A 529 -21.47 23.02 45.50
N VAL A 530 -22.54 23.47 44.82
CA VAL A 530 -23.69 22.62 44.50
C VAL A 530 -23.29 21.45 43.57
N GLN A 531 -22.42 21.70 42.59
CA GLN A 531 -21.92 20.65 41.68
C GLN A 531 -21.05 19.63 42.42
N ALA A 532 -20.15 20.09 43.30
CA ALA A 532 -19.32 19.25 44.15
C ALA A 532 -20.15 18.32 45.05
N ARG A 533 -21.23 18.86 45.63
CA ARG A 533 -22.21 18.10 46.43
C ARG A 533 -23.11 17.19 45.59
N LEU A 534 -23.31 17.50 44.31
CA LEU A 534 -24.03 16.67 43.34
C LEU A 534 -23.13 15.54 42.79
N SER A 535 -22.52 14.79 43.71
CA SER A 535 -21.69 13.62 43.45
C SER A 535 -21.98 12.54 44.51
N ILE A 536 -21.61 11.29 44.24
CA ILE A 536 -21.77 10.22 45.24
C ILE A 536 -20.94 10.55 46.49
N ALA A 537 -19.69 11.01 46.30
CA ALA A 537 -18.82 11.44 47.39
C ALA A 537 -19.45 12.60 48.20
N GLY A 538 -20.03 13.59 47.54
CA GLY A 538 -20.74 14.70 48.18
C GLY A 538 -21.94 14.23 49.02
N LEU A 539 -22.72 13.27 48.50
CA LEU A 539 -23.85 12.67 49.24
C LEU A 539 -23.39 11.87 50.47
N VAL A 540 -22.28 11.14 50.36
CA VAL A 540 -21.68 10.38 51.47
C VAL A 540 -21.16 11.35 52.54
N ALA A 541 -20.43 12.39 52.14
CA ALA A 541 -19.96 13.43 53.06
C ALA A 541 -21.13 14.10 53.79
N ASP A 542 -22.21 14.45 53.09
CA ASP A 542 -23.41 15.04 53.70
C ASP A 542 -24.13 14.09 54.67
N ARG A 543 -24.03 12.77 54.46
CA ARG A 543 -24.71 11.79 55.31
C ARG A 543 -23.92 11.39 56.55
N PHE A 544 -22.58 11.37 56.49
CA PHE A 544 -21.72 10.76 57.51
C PHE A 544 -20.72 11.72 58.19
N GLU A 545 -20.40 12.87 57.59
CA GLU A 545 -19.42 13.83 58.15
C GLU A 545 -20.08 14.95 58.95
N GLU A 546 -19.34 15.63 59.83
CA GLU A 546 -19.91 16.67 60.71
C GLU A 546 -20.19 18.00 60.00
N PRO A 547 -21.26 18.74 60.37
CA PRO A 547 -21.63 19.99 59.70
C PRO A 547 -20.51 21.04 59.62
N GLY A 548 -19.61 21.07 60.61
CA GLY A 548 -18.47 22.01 60.65
C GLY A 548 -17.35 21.70 59.65
N LEU A 549 -17.25 20.46 59.15
CA LEU A 549 -16.34 20.07 58.06
C LEU A 549 -16.94 20.35 56.67
N ARG A 550 -18.24 20.71 56.62
CA ARG A 550 -18.99 20.99 55.38
C ARG A 550 -18.96 22.45 54.94
N GLY A 551 -18.33 23.33 55.73
CA GLY A 551 -18.26 24.77 55.49
C GLY A 551 -16.87 25.18 55.03
N ASP A 552 -16.78 25.73 53.81
CA ASP A 552 -15.60 26.39 53.23
C ASP A 552 -14.40 25.46 52.92
N THR A 553 -14.63 24.42 52.10
CA THR A 553 -13.58 23.51 51.63
C THR A 553 -13.32 23.65 50.13
N ASP A 554 -12.04 23.77 49.72
CA ASP A 554 -11.63 23.95 48.31
C ASP A 554 -11.84 22.74 47.40
N SER A 555 -12.25 21.58 47.94
CA SER A 555 -12.47 20.34 47.19
C SER A 555 -13.38 19.37 47.97
N VAL A 556 -13.98 18.40 47.26
CA VAL A 556 -14.90 17.39 47.86
C VAL A 556 -14.13 16.48 48.82
N GLU A 557 -12.88 16.17 48.53
CA GLU A 557 -12.03 15.31 49.36
C GLU A 557 -11.81 15.92 50.75
N LYS A 558 -11.66 17.25 50.83
CA LYS A 558 -11.52 17.98 52.09
C LYS A 558 -12.79 17.99 52.94
N MET A 559 -13.94 17.55 52.41
CA MET A 559 -15.17 17.37 53.21
C MET A 559 -15.08 16.14 54.14
N PHE A 560 -14.14 15.23 53.89
CA PHE A 560 -13.92 14.05 54.70
C PHE A 560 -12.92 14.32 55.83
N ALA A 561 -13.22 13.83 57.03
CA ALA A 561 -12.38 14.02 58.22
C ALA A 561 -10.93 13.54 58.01
N GLU A 562 -10.74 12.49 57.20
CA GLU A 562 -9.45 11.90 56.84
C GLU A 562 -8.49 12.93 56.24
N TYR A 563 -8.96 13.73 55.29
CA TYR A 563 -8.15 14.75 54.63
C TYR A 563 -7.93 16.00 55.49
N ALA A 564 -8.73 16.17 56.55
CA ALA A 564 -8.56 17.21 57.56
C ALA A 564 -7.65 16.77 58.72
N GLY A 565 -7.06 15.57 58.66
CA GLY A 565 -6.22 15.02 59.73
C GLY A 565 -7.01 14.66 61.01
N LYS A 566 -8.32 14.48 60.90
CA LYS A 566 -9.22 14.10 62.00
C LYS A 566 -9.54 12.61 61.93
N GLU A 567 -9.88 12.03 63.08
CA GLU A 567 -10.26 10.62 63.15
C GLU A 567 -11.53 10.36 62.32
N SER A 568 -11.44 9.40 61.39
CA SER A 568 -12.51 9.11 60.43
C SER A 568 -13.48 8.07 60.98
N LYS A 569 -14.78 8.35 60.86
CA LYS A 569 -15.85 7.43 61.27
C LYS A 569 -15.85 6.20 60.35
N ARG A 570 -16.03 5.00 60.91
CA ARG A 570 -16.20 3.77 60.12
C ARG A 570 -17.68 3.56 59.82
N ILE A 571 -17.98 3.18 58.58
CA ILE A 571 -19.37 2.97 58.12
C ILE A 571 -19.69 1.47 58.18
N ALA A 572 -20.78 1.12 58.85
CA ALA A 572 -21.32 -0.23 58.92
C ALA A 572 -22.76 -0.27 58.36
N ILE A 573 -23.21 -1.46 57.97
CA ILE A 573 -24.61 -1.74 57.64
C ILE A 573 -25.12 -2.71 58.69
N GLU A 574 -25.97 -2.22 59.59
CA GLU A 574 -26.50 -3.00 60.71
C GLU A 574 -27.98 -3.31 60.51
N SER A 575 -28.41 -4.48 60.98
CA SER A 575 -29.82 -4.83 61.05
C SER A 575 -30.47 -4.06 62.18
N VAL A 576 -31.47 -3.23 61.87
CA VAL A 576 -32.16 -2.39 62.86
C VAL A 576 -33.05 -3.25 63.78
N ASP A 577 -33.58 -4.37 63.25
CA ASP A 577 -34.37 -5.37 63.98
C ASP A 577 -34.22 -6.75 63.34
N ARG A 578 -34.72 -7.82 64.00
CA ARG A 578 -34.79 -9.20 63.47
C ARG A 578 -35.68 -9.37 62.20
N VAL A 579 -36.12 -8.27 61.58
CA VAL A 579 -37.07 -8.23 60.46
C VAL A 579 -36.38 -7.93 59.11
N GLY A 580 -35.04 -8.04 59.02
CA GLY A 580 -34.32 -7.93 57.74
C GLY A 580 -34.22 -6.51 57.18
N VAL A 581 -34.47 -5.48 58.00
CA VAL A 581 -34.27 -4.07 57.65
C VAL A 581 -32.83 -3.68 57.99
N TYR A 582 -32.06 -3.30 56.97
CA TYR A 582 -30.67 -2.86 57.11
C TYR A 582 -30.57 -1.34 57.01
N ARG A 583 -29.71 -0.74 57.84
CA ARG A 583 -29.46 0.70 57.83
C ARG A 583 -27.97 0.98 57.92
N TYR A 584 -27.52 2.04 57.25
CA TYR A 584 -26.19 2.59 57.44
C TYR A 584 -26.04 3.22 58.83
N THR A 585 -25.05 2.77 59.59
CA THR A 585 -24.65 3.30 60.91
C THR A 585 -23.16 3.66 60.91
N THR A 586 -22.77 4.54 61.82
CA THR A 586 -21.36 4.94 62.02
C THR A 586 -20.84 4.35 63.31
N CYS A 587 -19.73 3.62 63.26
CA CYS A 587 -19.05 3.08 64.43
C CYS A 587 -17.88 4.00 64.81
N GLN A 588 -17.78 4.34 66.09
CA GLN A 588 -16.59 4.98 66.66
C GLN A 588 -15.60 3.90 67.11
N LYS A 589 -14.31 4.17 66.95
CA LYS A 589 -13.26 3.31 67.50
C LYS A 589 -13.34 3.41 69.03
N PRO A 590 -13.36 2.29 69.78
CA PRO A 590 -13.42 2.36 71.24
C PRO A 590 -12.16 3.06 71.78
N GLU A 591 -12.38 4.14 72.55
CA GLU A 591 -11.33 4.82 73.31
C GLU A 591 -10.68 3.82 74.27
N GLY A 592 -9.40 3.49 74.04
CA GLY A 592 -8.63 2.58 74.90
C GLY A 592 -7.92 1.42 74.20
N SER A 593 -8.11 1.21 72.90
CA SER A 593 -7.22 0.31 72.14
C SER A 593 -5.94 1.04 71.76
N ALA A 594 -4.95 1.01 72.67
CA ALA A 594 -3.57 1.37 72.35
C ALA A 594 -3.13 0.59 71.10
N SER A 595 -2.63 1.32 70.11
CA SER A 595 -1.99 0.79 68.92
C SER A 595 -0.68 0.11 69.31
N GLU A 596 -0.69 -1.21 69.45
CA GLU A 596 0.46 -1.98 68.96
C GLU A 596 0.28 -2.08 67.46
N TRP A 597 1.08 -1.31 66.72
CA TRP A 597 1.77 -1.60 65.45
C TRP A 597 2.53 -0.33 65.03
#